data_AF-A0A7C2HIC9-F1
#
_entry.id   AF-A0A7C2HIC9-F1
#
_cell.length_a   1.000
_cell.length_b   1.000
_cell.length_c   1.000
_cell.angle_alpha   90.00
_cell.angle_beta   90.00
_cell.angle_gamma   90.00
#
_symmetry.space_group_name_H-M   'P 1'
#
loop_
_entity.id
_entity.type
_entity.pdbx_description
1 polymer ?
#
loop_
_entity_poly.entity_id
_entity_poly.type
_entity_poly.pdbx_seq_one_letter_code
_entity_poly.pdbx_strand_id
1 'polypeptide(L)'
;MPRSRALVLAVGAALLLAACGRPPAAVVGGARISDAQLAHDVELFRFLAELNASGCGQPVEGESIESACARFTLQNLIQEEVAKAYARERGITVGEARVRDTLSRLEAALGGPEALGERLRAAGLTRGDLGELVGRLLLFEEVRRAVVRETVTDEELRRAYEERETAFTTLHAAHILLATRREAEQLARRTTPANFAATARRFSTDRASARNGGDLGEVPASQFDPAFLEAALALRPGEISGPVRTRFGWHLIRLISVHVTPFEEVRDRLLEEEAGRAFDGWMRERLGATTVELNPRFGIFDVGSGLVLPIRSTSTSSPAAGVPGA
;
A
#
# COMPACT_ATOMS: atom_id res chain seq x y z
N MET A 1 -72.55 -38.68 -39.42
CA MET A 1 -71.20 -38.68 -40.04
C MET A 1 -70.89 -37.25 -40.47
N PRO A 2 -69.67 -36.66 -40.33
CA PRO A 2 -68.45 -37.06 -39.61
C PRO A 2 -68.13 -36.10 -38.43
N ARG A 3 -67.06 -36.44 -37.71
CA ARG A 3 -66.65 -35.95 -36.39
C ARG A 3 -65.69 -34.75 -36.46
N SER A 4 -65.86 -33.79 -35.56
CA SER A 4 -64.97 -32.65 -35.30
C SER A 4 -63.58 -33.11 -34.83
N ARG A 5 -62.52 -32.58 -35.46
CA ARG A 5 -61.13 -32.74 -35.03
C ARG A 5 -60.78 -31.61 -34.06
N ALA A 6 -60.66 -31.92 -32.78
CA ALA A 6 -60.02 -31.04 -31.79
C ALA A 6 -58.51 -31.37 -31.76
N LEU A 7 -57.69 -30.40 -32.16
CA LEU A 7 -56.24 -30.45 -32.04
C LEU A 7 -55.88 -29.99 -30.62
N VAL A 8 -55.43 -30.91 -29.77
CA VAL A 8 -54.90 -30.55 -28.44
C VAL A 8 -53.42 -30.15 -28.62
N LEU A 9 -53.14 -28.85 -28.49
CA LEU A 9 -51.77 -28.36 -28.31
C LEU A 9 -51.31 -28.69 -26.89
N ALA A 10 -50.40 -29.66 -26.77
CA ALA A 10 -49.64 -29.88 -25.54
C ALA A 10 -48.50 -28.85 -25.48
N VAL A 11 -48.71 -27.73 -24.78
CA VAL A 11 -47.62 -26.83 -24.39
C VAL A 11 -46.87 -27.50 -23.24
N GLY A 12 -45.72 -28.09 -23.55
CA GLY A 12 -44.78 -28.58 -22.55
C GLY A 12 -44.16 -27.39 -21.82
N ALA A 13 -44.62 -27.12 -20.61
CA ALA A 13 -43.94 -26.20 -19.69
C ALA A 13 -42.65 -26.85 -19.21
N ALA A 14 -41.52 -26.50 -19.84
CA ALA A 14 -40.20 -26.75 -19.29
C ALA A 14 -40.02 -25.85 -18.05
N LEU A 15 -40.33 -26.38 -16.88
CA LEU A 15 -39.94 -25.80 -15.59
C LEU A 15 -38.41 -25.82 -15.51
N LEU A 16 -37.79 -24.68 -15.84
CA LEU A 16 -36.43 -24.37 -15.42
C LEU A 16 -36.45 -24.28 -13.89
N LEU A 17 -36.08 -25.36 -13.23
CA LEU A 17 -35.73 -25.36 -11.81
C LEU A 17 -34.50 -24.47 -11.65
N ALA A 18 -34.72 -23.17 -11.45
CA ALA A 18 -33.71 -22.29 -10.89
C ALA A 18 -33.35 -22.88 -9.53
N ALA A 19 -32.18 -23.51 -9.44
CA ALA A 19 -31.65 -23.99 -8.18
C ALA A 19 -31.56 -22.80 -7.22
N CYS A 20 -32.47 -22.75 -6.24
CA CYS A 20 -32.47 -21.79 -5.14
C CYS A 20 -31.29 -22.09 -4.19
N GLY A 21 -30.07 -21.98 -4.70
CA GLY A 21 -28.87 -21.91 -3.86
C GLY A 21 -28.78 -20.52 -3.24
N ARG A 22 -28.34 -20.43 -1.98
CA ARG A 22 -27.97 -19.14 -1.37
C ARG A 22 -27.00 -18.40 -2.30
N PRO A 23 -27.14 -17.07 -2.45
CA PRO A 23 -26.20 -16.30 -3.26
C PRO A 23 -24.78 -16.48 -2.71
N PRO A 24 -23.76 -16.55 -3.58
CA PRO A 24 -22.36 -16.71 -3.15
C PRO A 24 -21.90 -15.50 -2.34
N ALA A 25 -20.73 -15.59 -1.71
CA ALA A 25 -20.12 -14.46 -1.03
C ALA A 25 -19.67 -13.37 -2.02
N ALA A 26 -19.10 -13.77 -3.15
CA ALA A 26 -18.84 -12.90 -4.27
C ALA A 26 -18.83 -13.66 -5.61
N VAL A 27 -18.99 -12.94 -6.71
CA VAL A 27 -18.68 -13.40 -8.07
C VAL A 27 -17.68 -12.42 -8.70
N VAL A 28 -16.56 -12.94 -9.23
CA VAL A 28 -15.46 -12.14 -9.79
C VAL A 28 -15.17 -12.63 -11.20
N GLY A 29 -15.54 -11.86 -12.22
CA GLY A 29 -15.34 -12.27 -13.62
C GLY A 29 -15.99 -13.62 -13.97
N GLY A 30 -17.10 -13.96 -13.30
CA GLY A 30 -17.79 -15.25 -13.42
C GLY A 30 -17.31 -16.35 -12.45
N ALA A 31 -16.16 -16.20 -11.80
CA ALA A 31 -15.71 -17.11 -10.76
C ALA A 31 -16.51 -16.90 -9.47
N ARG A 32 -17.02 -17.98 -8.86
CA ARG A 32 -17.89 -17.92 -7.68
C ARG A 32 -17.08 -18.20 -6.41
N ILE A 33 -17.10 -17.26 -5.46
CA ILE A 33 -16.57 -17.43 -4.10
C ILE A 33 -17.75 -17.81 -3.19
N SER A 34 -17.82 -19.07 -2.77
CA SER A 34 -18.94 -19.57 -1.95
C SER A 34 -18.80 -19.21 -0.46
N ASP A 35 -19.89 -19.27 0.28
CA ASP A 35 -19.90 -19.14 1.75
C ASP A 35 -18.97 -20.15 2.43
N ALA A 36 -19.00 -21.40 1.96
CA ALA A 36 -18.21 -22.48 2.51
C ALA A 36 -16.71 -22.25 2.27
N GLN A 37 -16.36 -21.79 1.06
CA GLN A 37 -15.00 -21.40 0.73
C GLN A 37 -14.54 -20.25 1.63
N LEU A 38 -15.32 -19.17 1.73
CA LEU A 38 -14.97 -18.03 2.57
C LEU A 38 -14.79 -18.45 4.04
N ALA A 39 -15.70 -19.27 4.58
CA ALA A 39 -15.60 -19.75 5.96
C ALA A 39 -14.33 -20.59 6.19
N HIS A 40 -13.97 -21.46 5.25
CA HIS A 40 -12.73 -22.23 5.32
C HIS A 40 -11.49 -21.33 5.24
N ASP A 41 -11.47 -20.39 4.29
CA ASP A 41 -10.37 -19.44 4.12
C ASP A 41 -10.22 -18.50 5.33
N VAL A 42 -11.30 -18.16 6.01
CA VAL A 42 -11.23 -17.37 7.25
C VAL A 42 -10.39 -18.09 8.31
N GLU A 43 -10.53 -19.41 8.46
CA GLU A 43 -9.70 -20.16 9.42
C GLU A 43 -8.23 -20.21 8.99
N LEU A 44 -7.97 -20.33 7.68
CA LEU A 44 -6.59 -20.26 7.15
C LEU A 44 -5.94 -18.90 7.39
N PHE A 45 -6.67 -17.80 7.15
CA PHE A 45 -6.16 -16.45 7.37
C PHE A 45 -6.02 -16.11 8.86
N ARG A 46 -6.89 -16.61 9.73
CA ARG A 46 -6.70 -16.51 11.20
C ARG A 46 -5.45 -17.25 11.64
N PHE A 47 -5.27 -18.48 11.18
CA PHE A 47 -4.08 -19.27 11.48
C PHE A 47 -2.80 -18.52 11.05
N LEU A 48 -2.77 -17.96 9.85
CA LEU A 48 -1.64 -17.13 9.40
C LEU A 48 -1.43 -15.87 10.25
N ALA A 49 -2.52 -15.19 10.64
CA ALA A 49 -2.43 -13.99 11.47
C ALA A 49 -1.85 -14.33 12.86
N GLU A 50 -2.31 -15.41 13.48
CA GLU A 50 -1.79 -15.91 14.76
C GLU A 50 -0.31 -16.25 14.70
N LEU A 51 0.14 -16.92 13.63
CA LEU A 51 1.57 -17.23 13.43
C LEU A 51 2.44 -15.96 13.35
N ASN A 52 1.89 -14.87 12.83
CA ASN A 52 2.57 -13.59 12.68
C ASN A 52 2.33 -12.63 13.85
N ALA A 53 1.67 -13.09 14.93
CA ALA A 53 1.23 -12.25 16.05
C ALA A 53 0.44 -11.01 15.59
N SER A 54 -0.35 -11.14 14.52
CA SER A 54 -1.16 -10.09 13.92
C SER A 54 -2.66 -10.44 13.99
N GLY A 55 -3.52 -9.44 13.75
CA GLY A 55 -4.96 -9.64 13.69
C GLY A 55 -5.43 -9.99 12.28
N CYS A 56 -6.45 -10.85 12.16
CA CYS A 56 -7.12 -11.09 10.88
C CYS A 56 -8.15 -9.98 10.60
N GLY A 57 -7.79 -9.06 9.71
CA GLY A 57 -8.59 -7.86 9.45
C GLY A 57 -8.57 -6.85 10.60
N GLN A 58 -9.12 -5.67 10.35
CA GLN A 58 -9.26 -4.60 11.35
C GLN A 58 -10.74 -4.26 11.50
N PRO A 59 -11.34 -4.48 12.69
CA PRO A 59 -12.75 -4.17 12.92
C PRO A 59 -12.97 -2.66 12.94
N VAL A 60 -14.11 -2.24 12.41
CA VAL A 60 -14.61 -0.87 12.62
C VAL A 60 -15.58 -0.82 13.81
N GLU A 61 -15.96 0.38 14.24
CA GLU A 61 -16.91 0.57 15.32
C GLU A 61 -18.21 -0.21 15.06
N GLY A 62 -18.59 -1.08 15.99
CA GLY A 62 -19.77 -1.95 15.89
C GLY A 62 -19.58 -3.24 15.08
N GLU A 63 -18.40 -3.48 14.50
CA GLU A 63 -18.08 -4.72 13.77
C GLU A 63 -17.37 -5.73 14.69
N SER A 64 -17.74 -7.01 14.62
CA SER A 64 -17.02 -8.06 15.36
C SER A 64 -15.69 -8.41 14.70
N ILE A 65 -14.76 -8.99 15.46
CA ILE A 65 -13.46 -9.45 14.93
C ILE A 65 -13.67 -10.51 13.84
N GLU A 66 -14.66 -11.39 14.01
CA GLU A 66 -15.00 -12.42 13.05
C GLU A 66 -15.50 -11.83 11.73
N SER A 67 -16.38 -10.83 11.81
CA SER A 67 -16.87 -10.10 10.63
C SER A 67 -15.73 -9.37 9.91
N ALA A 68 -14.85 -8.70 10.65
CA ALA A 68 -13.70 -8.00 10.09
C ALA A 68 -12.73 -8.96 9.38
N CYS A 69 -12.49 -10.14 9.96
CA CYS A 69 -11.67 -11.19 9.35
C CYS A 69 -12.33 -11.78 8.09
N ALA A 70 -13.64 -12.01 8.11
CA ALA A 70 -14.39 -12.47 6.93
C ALA A 70 -14.33 -11.45 5.79
N ARG A 71 -14.50 -10.16 6.12
CA ARG A 71 -14.38 -9.05 5.16
C ARG A 71 -12.99 -8.96 4.55
N PHE A 72 -11.95 -9.04 5.39
CA PHE A 72 -10.55 -9.07 4.95
C PHE A 72 -10.24 -10.28 4.07
N THR A 73 -10.71 -11.47 4.47
CA THR A 73 -10.51 -12.71 3.70
C THR A 73 -11.19 -12.62 2.35
N LEU A 74 -12.46 -12.17 2.31
CA LEU A 74 -13.20 -12.01 1.07
C LEU A 74 -12.54 -11.02 0.10
N GLN A 75 -11.99 -9.92 0.63
CA GLN A 75 -11.18 -8.99 -0.16
C GLN A 75 -9.97 -9.68 -0.81
N ASN A 76 -9.22 -10.48 -0.05
CA ASN A 76 -8.07 -11.22 -0.59
C ASN A 76 -8.50 -12.24 -1.64
N LEU A 77 -9.60 -12.97 -1.43
CA LEU A 77 -10.13 -13.92 -2.41
C LEU A 77 -10.57 -13.25 -3.71
N ILE A 78 -11.13 -12.04 -3.65
CA ILE A 78 -11.49 -11.26 -4.84
C ILE A 78 -10.23 -10.92 -5.65
N GLN A 79 -9.19 -10.41 -4.99
CA GLN A 79 -7.91 -10.10 -5.64
C GLN A 79 -7.21 -11.35 -6.16
N GLU A 80 -7.35 -12.48 -5.46
CA GLU A 80 -6.84 -13.78 -5.89
C GLU A 80 -7.46 -14.23 -7.20
N GLU A 81 -8.77 -14.06 -7.40
CA GLU A 81 -9.44 -14.42 -8.65
C GLU A 81 -8.95 -13.57 -9.84
N VAL A 82 -8.63 -12.30 -9.61
CA VAL A 82 -7.98 -11.43 -10.62
C VAL A 82 -6.57 -11.94 -10.95
N ALA A 83 -5.77 -12.27 -9.93
CA ALA A 83 -4.43 -12.81 -10.12
C ALA A 83 -4.45 -14.16 -10.86
N LYS A 84 -5.40 -15.04 -10.52
CA LYS A 84 -5.61 -16.32 -11.22
C LYS A 84 -6.02 -16.13 -12.68
N ALA A 85 -6.88 -15.15 -12.98
CA ALA A 85 -7.25 -14.85 -14.36
C ALA A 85 -6.02 -14.45 -15.19
N TYR A 86 -5.20 -13.55 -14.65
CA TYR A 86 -3.93 -13.17 -15.28
C TYR A 86 -2.96 -14.34 -15.42
N ALA A 87 -2.81 -15.16 -14.38
CA ALA A 87 -1.95 -16.33 -14.43
C ALA A 87 -2.35 -17.30 -15.55
N ARG A 88 -3.65 -17.53 -15.75
CA ARG A 88 -4.17 -18.34 -16.86
C ARG A 88 -3.86 -17.71 -18.22
N GLU A 89 -4.05 -16.40 -18.37
CA GLU A 89 -3.76 -15.67 -19.62
C GLU A 89 -2.28 -15.75 -20.01
N ARG A 90 -1.37 -15.76 -19.02
CA ARG A 90 0.08 -15.75 -19.23
C ARG A 90 0.75 -17.11 -19.04
N GLY A 91 -0.01 -18.17 -18.77
CA GLY A 91 0.53 -19.51 -18.53
C GLY A 91 1.43 -19.59 -17.29
N ILE A 92 1.20 -18.76 -16.28
CA ILE A 92 1.97 -18.74 -15.03
C ILE A 92 1.48 -19.89 -14.13
N THR A 93 2.41 -20.73 -13.69
CA THR A 93 2.13 -21.89 -12.83
C THR A 93 3.13 -22.00 -11.70
N VAL A 94 2.71 -22.57 -10.57
CA VAL A 94 3.59 -22.91 -9.44
C VAL A 94 3.84 -24.42 -9.44
N GLY A 95 5.10 -24.83 -9.50
CA GLY A 95 5.47 -26.25 -9.44
C GLY A 95 5.27 -26.82 -8.02
N GLU A 96 4.75 -28.04 -7.93
CA GLU A 96 4.47 -28.70 -6.65
C GLU A 96 5.71 -28.83 -5.75
N ALA A 97 6.89 -29.03 -6.34
CA ALA A 97 8.15 -29.12 -5.60
C ALA A 97 8.39 -27.84 -4.78
N ARG A 98 8.14 -26.66 -5.36
CA ARG A 98 8.30 -25.37 -4.67
C ARG A 98 7.31 -25.23 -3.51
N VAL A 99 6.07 -25.69 -3.68
CA VAL A 99 5.07 -25.71 -2.60
C VAL A 99 5.56 -26.60 -1.46
N ARG A 100 6.00 -27.83 -1.77
CA ARG A 100 6.55 -28.77 -0.79
C ARG A 100 7.75 -28.20 -0.04
N ASP A 101 8.72 -27.63 -0.76
CA ASP A 101 9.93 -27.06 -0.16
C ASP A 101 9.63 -25.85 0.73
N THR A 102 8.63 -25.04 0.35
CA THR A 102 8.19 -23.89 1.14
C THR A 102 7.47 -24.35 2.41
N LEU A 103 6.60 -25.35 2.29
CA LEU A 103 5.92 -25.97 3.43
C LEU A 103 6.92 -26.60 4.41
N SER A 104 7.91 -27.34 3.91
CA SER A 104 8.96 -27.94 4.75
C SER A 104 9.80 -26.90 5.50
N ARG A 105 10.09 -25.75 4.88
CA ARG A 105 10.80 -24.65 5.55
C ARG A 105 9.95 -23.99 6.63
N LEU A 106 8.66 -23.75 6.36
CA LEU A 106 7.72 -23.23 7.33
C LEU A 106 7.56 -24.19 8.51
N GLU A 107 7.41 -25.48 8.23
CA GLU A 107 7.31 -26.54 9.24
C GLU A 107 8.55 -26.56 10.15
N ALA A 108 9.76 -26.50 9.58
CA ALA A 108 11.00 -26.41 10.35
C ALA A 108 11.06 -25.13 11.21
N ALA A 109 10.66 -23.98 10.67
CA ALA A 109 10.64 -22.72 11.40
C ALA A 109 9.65 -22.71 12.58
N LEU A 110 8.59 -23.52 12.50
CA LEU A 110 7.56 -23.63 13.54
C LEU A 110 7.83 -24.75 14.55
N GLY A 111 9.03 -25.34 14.55
CA GLY A 111 9.43 -26.38 15.51
C GLY A 111 9.20 -27.81 15.03
N GLY A 112 8.96 -28.02 13.72
CA GLY A 112 8.85 -29.33 13.09
C GLY A 112 7.41 -29.80 12.85
N PRO A 113 7.25 -30.98 12.22
CA PRO A 113 5.96 -31.51 11.77
C PRO A 113 4.94 -31.72 12.90
N GLU A 114 5.40 -32.16 14.07
CA GLU A 114 4.53 -32.41 15.23
C GLU A 114 3.93 -31.11 15.77
N ALA A 115 4.78 -30.10 16.01
CA ALA A 115 4.37 -28.80 16.50
C ALA A 115 3.42 -28.09 15.51
N LEU A 116 3.72 -28.15 14.21
CA LEU A 116 2.82 -27.64 13.18
C LEU A 116 1.49 -28.41 13.17
N GLY A 117 1.55 -29.74 13.23
CA GLY A 117 0.35 -30.60 13.23
C GLY A 117 -0.56 -30.36 14.42
N GLU A 118 -0.02 -30.08 15.61
CA GLU A 118 -0.81 -29.69 16.79
C GLU A 118 -1.54 -28.36 16.59
N ARG A 119 -0.83 -27.34 16.07
CA ARG A 119 -1.42 -26.02 15.80
C ARG A 119 -2.52 -26.09 14.74
N LEU A 120 -2.26 -26.81 13.65
CA LEU A 120 -3.25 -27.03 12.58
C LEU A 120 -4.50 -27.73 13.13
N ARG A 121 -4.34 -28.80 13.93
CA ARG A 121 -5.47 -29.50 14.57
C ARG A 121 -6.25 -28.59 15.50
N ALA A 122 -5.59 -27.74 16.27
CA ALA A 122 -6.25 -26.78 17.15
C ALA A 122 -7.10 -25.75 16.37
N ALA A 123 -6.65 -25.38 15.16
CA ALA A 123 -7.37 -24.50 14.24
C ALA A 123 -8.39 -25.22 13.34
N GLY A 124 -8.54 -26.55 13.45
CA GLY A 124 -9.42 -27.33 12.57
C GLY A 124 -8.93 -27.44 11.12
N LEU A 125 -7.63 -27.25 10.89
CA LEU A 125 -6.98 -27.25 9.59
C LEU A 125 -6.12 -28.50 9.37
N THR A 126 -5.82 -28.78 8.11
CA THR A 126 -4.92 -29.85 7.68
C THR A 126 -3.63 -29.32 7.08
N ARG A 127 -2.62 -30.19 6.98
CA ARG A 127 -1.39 -29.89 6.22
C ARG A 127 -1.68 -29.66 4.73
N GLY A 128 -2.75 -30.26 4.21
CA GLY A 128 -3.23 -30.04 2.84
C GLY A 128 -3.71 -28.61 2.65
N ASP A 129 -4.55 -28.11 3.55
CA ASP A 129 -5.10 -26.75 3.52
C ASP A 129 -3.97 -25.70 3.54
N LEU A 130 -2.96 -25.94 4.38
CA LEU A 130 -1.76 -25.09 4.41
C LEU A 130 -0.97 -25.18 3.10
N GLY A 131 -0.86 -26.37 2.49
CA GLY A 131 -0.24 -26.55 1.18
C GLY A 131 -0.97 -25.79 0.07
N GLU A 132 -2.30 -25.80 0.06
CA GLU A 132 -3.13 -25.03 -0.86
C GLU A 132 -2.92 -23.53 -0.68
N LEU A 133 -2.93 -23.04 0.57
CA LEU A 133 -2.64 -21.65 0.90
C LEU A 133 -1.24 -21.22 0.44
N VAL A 134 -0.21 -22.04 0.70
CA VAL A 134 1.16 -21.79 0.21
C VAL A 134 1.17 -21.72 -1.32
N GLY A 135 0.49 -22.63 -2.01
CA GLY A 135 0.37 -22.61 -3.47
C GLY A 135 -0.25 -21.31 -3.99
N ARG A 136 -1.33 -20.83 -3.35
CA ARG A 136 -1.98 -19.56 -3.69
C ARG A 136 -1.07 -18.35 -3.48
N LEU A 137 -0.39 -18.28 -2.33
CA LEU A 137 0.56 -17.19 -2.04
C LEU A 137 1.73 -17.17 -3.03
N LEU A 138 2.26 -18.34 -3.38
CA LEU A 138 3.31 -18.46 -4.39
C LEU A 138 2.82 -18.07 -5.79
N LEU A 139 1.57 -18.39 -6.14
CA LEU A 139 0.99 -17.97 -7.42
C LEU A 139 0.88 -16.46 -7.48
N PHE A 140 0.39 -15.84 -6.41
CA PHE A 140 0.29 -14.39 -6.30
C PHE A 140 1.68 -13.72 -6.41
N GLU A 141 2.70 -14.30 -5.78
CA GLU A 141 4.09 -13.85 -5.90
C GLU A 141 4.59 -13.92 -7.36
N GLU A 142 4.33 -15.02 -8.06
CA GLU A 142 4.72 -15.16 -9.48
C GLU A 142 3.96 -14.20 -10.40
N VAL A 143 2.68 -13.96 -10.13
CA VAL A 143 1.90 -12.93 -10.83
C VAL A 143 2.49 -11.54 -10.60
N ARG A 144 2.81 -11.18 -9.35
CA ARG A 144 3.49 -9.91 -9.04
C ARG A 144 4.80 -9.79 -9.82
N ARG A 145 5.65 -10.81 -9.80
CA ARG A 145 6.92 -10.83 -10.53
C ARG A 145 6.72 -10.67 -12.03
N ALA A 146 5.72 -11.33 -12.61
CA ALA A 146 5.42 -11.23 -14.03
C ALA A 146 4.95 -9.82 -14.40
N VAL A 147 4.02 -9.24 -13.64
CA VAL A 147 3.54 -7.86 -13.82
C VAL A 147 4.72 -6.90 -13.75
N VAL A 148 5.55 -6.97 -12.71
CA VAL A 148 6.70 -6.08 -12.52
C VAL A 148 7.71 -6.21 -13.66
N ARG A 149 7.99 -7.42 -14.15
CA ARG A 149 8.89 -7.62 -15.31
C ARG A 149 8.36 -6.98 -16.59
N GLU A 150 7.05 -6.82 -16.71
CA GLU A 150 6.41 -6.22 -17.88
C GLU A 150 6.27 -4.71 -17.77
N THR A 151 6.25 -4.16 -16.55
CA THR A 151 5.90 -2.76 -16.28
C THR A 151 6.98 -1.93 -15.60
N VAL A 152 8.08 -2.54 -15.13
CA VAL A 152 9.17 -1.82 -14.45
C VAL A 152 10.48 -2.11 -15.17
N THR A 153 10.90 -1.14 -15.98
CA THR A 153 12.12 -1.12 -16.78
C THR A 153 13.22 -0.30 -16.12
N ASP A 154 14.48 -0.53 -16.47
CA ASP A 154 15.60 0.31 -16.00
C ASP A 154 15.41 1.79 -16.39
N GLU A 155 14.76 2.06 -17.52
CA GLU A 155 14.43 3.42 -17.96
C GLU A 155 13.42 4.09 -17.01
N GLU A 156 12.38 3.37 -16.61
CA GLU A 156 11.42 3.86 -15.62
C GLU A 156 12.07 4.08 -14.25
N LEU A 157 13.01 3.20 -13.85
CA LEU A 157 13.77 3.39 -12.61
C LEU A 157 14.67 4.63 -12.68
N ARG A 158 15.36 4.87 -13.80
CA ARG A 158 16.19 6.06 -14.01
C ARG A 158 15.36 7.33 -14.00
N ARG A 159 14.23 7.33 -14.72
CA ARG A 159 13.28 8.43 -14.70
C ARG A 159 12.76 8.70 -13.30
N ALA A 160 12.37 7.66 -12.57
CA ALA A 160 11.87 7.80 -11.20
C ALA A 160 12.96 8.26 -10.22
N TYR A 161 14.24 7.99 -10.50
CA TYR A 161 15.37 8.55 -9.77
C TYR A 161 15.54 10.04 -10.05
N GLU A 162 15.55 10.44 -11.32
CA GLU A 162 15.70 11.83 -11.76
C GLU A 162 14.56 12.73 -11.27
N GLU A 163 13.31 12.27 -11.39
CA GLU A 163 12.13 12.99 -10.88
C GLU A 163 12.16 13.17 -9.35
N ARG A 164 12.94 12.35 -8.64
CA ARG A 164 13.08 12.36 -7.18
C ARG A 164 14.51 12.62 -6.73
N GLU A 165 15.35 13.27 -7.54
CA GLU A 165 16.78 13.46 -7.23
C GLU A 165 16.98 14.05 -5.83
N THR A 166 16.16 15.05 -5.45
CA THR A 166 16.13 15.66 -4.12
C THR A 166 15.96 14.66 -2.98
N ALA A 167 15.21 13.56 -3.18
CA ALA A 167 15.04 12.51 -2.17
C ALA A 167 16.34 11.72 -1.91
N PHE A 168 17.30 11.81 -2.82
CA PHE A 168 18.62 11.18 -2.76
C PHE A 168 19.75 12.19 -2.55
N THR A 169 19.42 13.45 -2.30
CA THR A 169 20.39 14.53 -2.09
C THR A 169 20.57 14.83 -0.61
N THR A 170 21.83 14.88 -0.19
CA THR A 170 22.26 15.35 1.13
C THR A 170 23.09 16.62 0.96
N LEU A 171 22.78 17.65 1.74
CA LEU A 171 23.53 18.91 1.74
C LEU A 171 24.27 19.05 3.06
N HIS A 172 25.54 19.43 2.98
CA HIS A 172 26.23 20.06 4.10
C HIS A 172 26.20 21.56 3.90
N ALA A 173 25.50 22.27 4.78
CA ALA A 173 25.35 23.71 4.69
C ALA A 173 25.54 24.38 6.06
N ALA A 174 25.91 25.65 6.04
CA ALA A 174 25.86 26.52 7.19
C ALA A 174 24.94 27.70 6.93
N HIS A 175 24.31 28.26 7.96
CA HIS A 175 23.43 29.41 7.81
C HIS A 175 23.60 30.48 8.89
N ILE A 176 23.11 31.68 8.57
CA ILE A 176 22.92 32.78 9.52
C ILE A 176 21.46 33.19 9.41
N LEU A 177 20.67 32.93 10.45
CA LEU A 177 19.26 33.32 10.53
C LEU A 177 19.13 34.72 11.12
N LEU A 178 18.32 35.57 10.47
CA LEU A 178 18.15 36.98 10.82
C LEU A 178 16.67 37.34 10.81
N ALA A 179 16.27 38.28 11.67
CA ALA A 179 14.88 38.69 11.80
C ALA A 179 14.42 39.53 10.61
N THR A 180 15.28 40.40 10.07
CA THR A 180 14.90 41.38 9.06
C THR A 180 15.73 41.30 7.78
N ARG A 181 15.10 41.69 6.66
CA ARG A 181 15.76 41.79 5.34
C ARG A 181 16.97 42.72 5.38
N ARG A 182 16.80 43.87 6.04
CA ARG A 182 17.83 44.91 6.14
C ARG A 182 19.10 44.40 6.83
N GLU A 183 18.94 43.63 7.91
CA GLU A 183 20.08 43.01 8.60
C GLU A 183 20.78 41.98 7.70
N ALA A 184 20.00 41.15 7.00
CA ALA A 184 20.54 40.17 6.08
C ALA A 184 21.32 40.81 4.92
N GLU A 185 20.78 41.85 4.29
CA GLU A 185 21.48 42.59 3.24
C GLU A 185 22.75 43.28 3.74
N GLN A 186 22.74 43.82 4.96
CA GLN A 186 23.94 44.42 5.56
C GLN A 186 25.01 43.36 5.85
N LEU A 187 24.61 42.21 6.40
CA LEU A 187 25.53 41.12 6.70
C LEU A 187 26.07 40.46 5.43
N ALA A 188 25.26 40.30 4.38
CA ALA A 188 25.68 39.72 3.10
C ALA A 188 26.88 40.46 2.52
N ARG A 189 26.91 41.79 2.58
CA ARG A 189 28.00 42.64 2.04
C ARG A 189 29.35 42.48 2.76
N ARG A 190 29.37 41.97 3.99
CA ARG A 190 30.58 41.84 4.83
C ARG A 190 30.92 40.41 5.21
N THR A 191 30.05 39.46 4.92
CA THR A 191 30.26 38.05 5.26
C THR A 191 31.04 37.39 4.15
N THR A 192 32.14 36.74 4.51
CA THR A 192 33.00 35.96 3.61
C THR A 192 33.07 34.53 4.14
N PRO A 193 33.48 33.55 3.32
CA PRO A 193 33.67 32.18 3.81
C PRO A 193 34.63 32.10 5.00
N ALA A 194 35.65 32.97 5.05
CA ALA A 194 36.61 33.02 6.15
C ALA A 194 36.00 33.51 7.47
N ASN A 195 35.01 34.42 7.43
CA ASN A 195 34.41 34.98 8.65
C ASN A 195 33.00 34.44 8.96
N PHE A 196 32.44 33.59 8.10
CA PHE A 196 31.05 33.11 8.20
C PHE A 196 30.71 32.56 9.60
N ALA A 197 31.56 31.68 10.13
CA ALA A 197 31.34 31.05 11.43
C ALA A 197 31.33 32.07 12.59
N ALA A 198 32.20 33.07 12.54
CA ALA A 198 32.21 34.14 13.54
C ALA A 198 30.97 35.03 13.43
N THR A 199 30.56 35.34 12.20
CA THR A 199 29.34 36.10 11.91
C THR A 199 28.09 35.36 12.41
N ALA A 200 28.00 34.05 12.15
CA ALA A 200 26.90 33.20 12.62
C ALA A 200 26.81 33.18 14.15
N ARG A 201 27.94 32.92 14.85
CA ARG A 201 28.02 32.95 16.32
C ARG A 201 27.48 34.26 16.92
N ARG A 202 27.80 35.38 16.28
CA ARG A 202 27.48 36.72 16.77
C ARG A 202 26.05 37.16 16.45
N PHE A 203 25.59 36.91 15.23
CA PHE A 203 24.38 37.56 14.70
C PHE A 203 23.22 36.61 14.42
N SER A 204 23.45 35.31 14.28
CA SER A 204 22.36 34.38 13.98
C SER A 204 21.38 34.28 15.15
N THR A 205 20.08 34.36 14.83
CA THR A 205 18.99 34.16 15.78
C THR A 205 18.70 32.68 16.03
N ASP A 206 19.14 31.77 15.14
CA ASP A 206 19.17 30.34 15.43
C ASP A 206 20.34 30.03 16.36
N ARG A 207 20.07 30.00 17.67
CA ARG A 207 21.08 29.75 18.69
C ARG A 207 21.62 28.32 18.70
N ALA A 208 20.92 27.35 18.08
CA ALA A 208 21.38 25.98 18.04
C ALA A 208 22.60 25.84 17.12
N SER A 209 22.45 26.22 15.86
CA SER A 209 23.53 26.18 14.86
C SER A 209 24.56 27.30 15.08
N ALA A 210 24.16 28.49 15.57
CA ALA A 210 25.06 29.62 15.76
C ALA A 210 26.30 29.26 16.59
N ARG A 211 26.13 28.47 17.67
CA ARG A 211 27.24 28.04 18.53
C ARG A 211 28.33 27.31 17.75
N ASN A 212 27.94 26.51 16.76
CA ASN A 212 28.86 25.81 15.86
C ASN A 212 29.15 26.60 14.57
N GLY A 213 29.06 27.93 14.59
CA GLY A 213 29.35 28.75 13.41
C GLY A 213 28.28 28.68 12.31
N GLY A 214 27.05 28.32 12.67
CA GLY A 214 25.93 28.20 11.75
C GLY A 214 25.87 26.87 11.00
N ASP A 215 26.82 25.97 11.25
CA ASP A 215 26.89 24.65 10.61
C ASP A 215 25.67 23.78 10.98
N LEU A 216 25.02 23.22 9.97
CA LEU A 216 23.85 22.35 10.10
C LEU A 216 24.21 20.86 9.98
N GLY A 217 25.46 20.53 9.65
CA GLY A 217 25.90 19.17 9.34
C GLY A 217 25.37 18.67 7.99
N GLU A 218 25.51 17.36 7.76
CA GLU A 218 24.95 16.67 6.60
C GLU A 218 23.46 16.39 6.83
N VAL A 219 22.61 17.01 6.02
CA VAL A 219 21.16 16.95 6.18
C VAL A 219 20.51 16.55 4.85
N PRO A 220 19.61 15.54 4.84
CA PRO A 220 18.81 15.21 3.67
C PRO A 220 18.04 16.42 3.15
N ALA A 221 18.01 16.61 1.82
CA ALA A 221 17.41 17.78 1.19
C ALA A 221 15.92 17.97 1.57
N SER A 222 15.20 16.85 1.80
CA SER A 222 13.80 16.82 2.24
C SER A 222 13.53 17.50 3.58
N GLN A 223 14.56 17.78 4.39
CA GLN A 223 14.42 18.44 5.69
C GLN A 223 14.57 19.97 5.63
N PHE A 224 15.00 20.52 4.49
CA PHE A 224 15.14 21.96 4.33
C PHE A 224 13.82 22.62 3.92
N ASP A 225 13.66 23.89 4.29
CA ASP A 225 12.62 24.75 3.73
C ASP A 225 12.83 24.90 2.21
N PRO A 226 11.78 24.85 1.36
CA PRO A 226 11.94 24.87 -0.09
C PRO A 226 12.77 26.05 -0.62
N ALA A 227 12.57 27.25 -0.06
CA ALA A 227 13.32 28.45 -0.48
C ALA A 227 14.79 28.39 -0.03
N PHE A 228 15.06 27.77 1.13
CA PHE A 228 16.42 27.52 1.58
C PHE A 228 17.13 26.54 0.65
N LEU A 229 16.47 25.42 0.34
CA LEU A 229 17.02 24.37 -0.51
C LEU A 229 17.33 24.87 -1.91
N GLU A 230 16.39 25.56 -2.55
CA GLU A 230 16.57 26.17 -3.88
C GLU A 230 17.79 27.09 -3.90
N ALA A 231 17.89 27.98 -2.92
CA ALA A 231 19.02 28.90 -2.83
C ALA A 231 20.35 28.18 -2.51
N ALA A 232 20.33 27.11 -1.73
CA ALA A 232 21.53 26.32 -1.43
C ALA A 232 22.03 25.54 -2.66
N LEU A 233 21.13 24.93 -3.43
CA LEU A 233 21.46 24.18 -4.64
C LEU A 233 21.93 25.07 -5.79
N ALA A 234 21.59 26.36 -5.78
CA ALA A 234 22.11 27.35 -6.73
C ALA A 234 23.58 27.77 -6.46
N LEU A 235 24.14 27.40 -5.31
CA LEU A 235 25.52 27.74 -4.93
C LEU A 235 26.51 26.67 -5.38
N ARG A 236 27.75 27.09 -5.66
CA ARG A 236 28.89 26.16 -5.66
C ARG A 236 29.38 25.93 -4.23
N PRO A 237 29.97 24.75 -3.92
CA PRO A 237 30.64 24.51 -2.64
C PRO A 237 31.59 25.65 -2.26
N GLY A 238 31.41 26.19 -1.06
CA GLY A 238 32.16 27.33 -0.52
C GLY A 238 31.49 28.70 -0.71
N GLU A 239 30.50 28.83 -1.59
CA GLU A 239 29.82 30.09 -1.86
C GLU A 239 28.79 30.45 -0.78
N ILE A 240 28.46 31.74 -0.71
CA ILE A 240 27.46 32.30 0.20
C ILE A 240 26.34 32.94 -0.63
N SER A 241 25.10 32.62 -0.31
CA SER A 241 23.91 33.19 -0.95
C SER A 241 23.74 34.67 -0.64
N GLY A 242 22.91 35.34 -1.45
CA GLY A 242 22.24 36.56 -1.00
C GLY A 242 21.24 36.28 0.13
N PRO A 243 20.55 37.32 0.66
CA PRO A 243 19.47 37.14 1.61
C PRO A 243 18.31 36.30 1.07
N VAL A 244 18.00 35.18 1.72
CA VAL A 244 16.93 34.25 1.35
C VAL A 244 15.81 34.32 2.37
N ARG A 245 14.56 34.53 1.95
CA ARG A 245 13.40 34.54 2.84
C ARG A 245 12.81 33.13 2.95
N THR A 246 12.67 32.62 4.16
CA THR A 246 11.91 31.40 4.47
C THR A 246 10.79 31.72 5.46
N ARG A 247 10.03 30.71 5.89
CA ARG A 247 9.06 30.86 6.99
C ARG A 247 9.70 31.23 8.34
N PHE A 248 10.99 30.97 8.53
CA PHE A 248 11.69 31.18 9.80
C PHE A 248 12.33 32.56 9.93
N GLY A 249 12.68 33.21 8.82
CA GLY A 249 13.44 34.46 8.86
C GLY A 249 14.10 34.76 7.52
N TRP A 250 15.15 35.57 7.58
CA TRP A 250 16.06 35.82 6.48
C TRP A 250 17.35 35.04 6.72
N HIS A 251 17.83 34.35 5.70
CA HIS A 251 19.01 33.51 5.77
C HIS A 251 20.13 34.06 4.89
N LEU A 252 21.35 33.98 5.38
CA LEU A 252 22.54 33.84 4.54
C LEU A 252 22.95 32.38 4.60
N ILE A 253 23.12 31.75 3.45
CA ILE A 253 23.37 30.31 3.34
C ILE A 253 24.76 30.13 2.77
N ARG A 254 25.55 29.24 3.33
CA ARG A 254 26.81 28.80 2.76
C ARG A 254 26.70 27.31 2.43
N LEU A 255 26.91 26.95 1.18
CA LEU A 255 27.02 25.55 0.79
C LEU A 255 28.44 25.06 1.12
N ILE A 256 28.56 23.92 1.78
CA ILE A 256 29.85 23.28 2.09
C ILE A 256 30.07 22.12 1.13
N SER A 257 29.09 21.22 1.02
CA SER A 257 29.08 20.13 0.03
C SER A 257 27.65 19.77 -0.34
N VAL A 258 27.51 19.14 -1.50
CA VAL A 258 26.29 18.47 -1.94
C VAL A 258 26.68 17.07 -2.38
N HIS A 259 25.94 16.08 -1.91
CA HIS A 259 26.12 14.69 -2.27
C HIS A 259 24.78 14.14 -2.76
N VAL A 260 24.74 13.68 -4.00
CA VAL A 260 23.60 12.93 -4.53
C VAL A 260 23.99 11.46 -4.51
N THR A 261 23.22 10.64 -3.80
CA THR A 261 23.46 9.20 -3.76
C THR A 261 23.29 8.63 -5.17
N PRO A 262 24.30 7.94 -5.74
CA PRO A 262 24.24 7.41 -7.09
C PRO A 262 23.05 6.47 -7.32
N PHE A 263 22.52 6.45 -8.54
CA PHE A 263 21.40 5.60 -8.94
C PHE A 263 21.63 4.13 -8.56
N GLU A 264 22.83 3.62 -8.79
CA GLU A 264 23.24 2.23 -8.58
C GLU A 264 23.13 1.82 -7.10
N GLU A 265 23.33 2.75 -6.17
CA GLU A 265 23.20 2.50 -4.73
C GLU A 265 21.73 2.49 -4.27
N VAL A 266 20.84 3.14 -5.02
CA VAL A 266 19.40 3.23 -4.68
C VAL A 266 18.52 2.37 -5.57
N ARG A 267 19.07 1.76 -6.64
CA ARG A 267 18.32 1.05 -7.67
C ARG A 267 17.42 -0.03 -7.12
N ASP A 268 17.92 -0.87 -6.19
CA ASP A 268 17.13 -1.98 -5.66
C ASP A 268 15.97 -1.51 -4.77
N ARG A 269 16.19 -0.43 -4.00
CA ARG A 269 15.11 0.23 -3.25
C ARG A 269 14.07 0.81 -4.19
N LEU A 270 14.50 1.49 -5.25
CA LEU A 270 13.60 2.05 -6.26
C LEU A 270 12.82 0.95 -6.97
N LEU A 271 13.47 -0.17 -7.30
CA LEU A 271 12.79 -1.31 -7.90
C LEU A 271 11.68 -1.84 -7.00
N GLU A 272 11.92 -1.99 -5.70
CA GLU A 272 10.88 -2.48 -4.79
C GLU A 272 9.72 -1.48 -4.65
N GLU A 273 10.02 -0.18 -4.57
CA GLU A 273 9.01 0.89 -4.54
C GLU A 273 8.18 0.93 -5.83
N GLU A 274 8.83 0.93 -7.01
CA GLU A 274 8.15 0.90 -8.31
C GLU A 274 7.39 -0.40 -8.50
N ALA A 275 7.93 -1.54 -8.07
CA ALA A 275 7.26 -2.83 -8.16
C ALA A 275 5.95 -2.84 -7.37
N GLY A 276 5.94 -2.28 -6.16
CA GLY A 276 4.72 -2.10 -5.37
C GLY A 276 3.71 -1.19 -6.09
N ARG A 277 4.16 -0.01 -6.52
CA ARG A 277 3.30 0.96 -7.22
C ARG A 277 2.70 0.40 -8.52
N ALA A 278 3.53 -0.27 -9.32
CA ALA A 278 3.12 -0.86 -10.59
C ALA A 278 2.12 -2.00 -10.37
N PHE A 279 2.36 -2.87 -9.39
CA PHE A 279 1.44 -3.95 -9.07
C PHE A 279 0.11 -3.45 -8.52
N ASP A 280 0.12 -2.45 -7.62
CA ASP A 280 -1.11 -1.84 -7.10
C ASP A 280 -1.91 -1.14 -8.20
N GLY A 281 -1.22 -0.44 -9.12
CA GLY A 281 -1.83 0.16 -10.30
C GLY A 281 -2.49 -0.87 -11.20
N TRP A 282 -1.75 -1.93 -11.52
CA TRP A 282 -2.24 -3.06 -12.29
C TRP A 282 -3.46 -3.73 -11.63
N MET A 283 -3.43 -3.99 -10.32
CA MET A 283 -4.53 -4.63 -9.60
C MET A 283 -5.80 -3.78 -9.68
N ARG A 284 -5.69 -2.46 -9.46
CA ARG A 284 -6.83 -1.54 -9.59
C ARG A 284 -7.41 -1.52 -11.00
N GLU A 285 -6.55 -1.46 -12.03
CA GLU A 285 -6.99 -1.49 -13.42
C GLU A 285 -7.76 -2.78 -13.73
N ARG A 286 -7.22 -3.92 -13.32
CA ARG A 286 -7.83 -5.24 -13.56
C ARG A 286 -9.15 -5.39 -12.80
N LEU A 287 -9.24 -4.91 -11.56
CA LEU A 287 -10.49 -4.86 -10.81
C LEU A 287 -11.52 -3.93 -11.46
N GLY A 288 -11.09 -2.78 -11.99
CA GLY A 288 -11.96 -1.87 -12.75
C GLY A 288 -12.50 -2.47 -14.05
N ALA A 289 -11.74 -3.36 -14.68
CA ALA A 289 -12.14 -4.09 -15.88
C ALA A 289 -12.92 -5.39 -15.60
N THR A 290 -13.01 -5.82 -14.33
CA THR A 290 -13.63 -7.08 -13.93
C THR A 290 -14.96 -6.84 -13.23
N THR A 291 -16.03 -7.51 -13.64
CA THR A 291 -17.30 -7.48 -12.90
C THR A 291 -17.11 -8.17 -11.55
N VAL A 292 -17.30 -7.41 -10.45
CA VAL A 292 -17.29 -7.91 -9.08
C VAL A 292 -18.68 -7.72 -8.47
N GLU A 293 -19.37 -8.82 -8.22
CA GLU A 293 -20.65 -8.84 -7.52
C GLU A 293 -20.41 -9.34 -6.09
N LEU A 294 -20.51 -8.43 -5.11
CA LEU A 294 -20.35 -8.77 -3.69
C LEU A 294 -21.72 -8.98 -3.05
N ASN A 295 -21.86 -10.02 -2.22
CA ASN A 295 -23.04 -10.17 -1.38
C ASN A 295 -23.08 -9.05 -0.32
N PRO A 296 -24.13 -8.20 -0.28
CA PRO A 296 -24.16 -7.01 0.55
C PRO A 296 -23.99 -7.27 2.05
N ARG A 297 -24.24 -8.49 2.52
CA ARG A 297 -24.05 -8.84 3.95
C ARG A 297 -22.58 -8.77 4.40
N PHE A 298 -21.63 -8.82 3.47
CA PHE A 298 -20.20 -8.75 3.77
C PHE A 298 -19.61 -7.35 3.61
N GLY A 299 -20.37 -6.40 3.05
CA GLY A 299 -19.91 -5.04 2.82
C GLY A 299 -20.24 -4.53 1.43
N ILE A 300 -19.47 -3.51 1.02
CA ILE A 300 -19.53 -2.90 -0.31
C ILE A 300 -18.14 -3.02 -0.92
N PHE A 301 -18.04 -3.57 -2.13
CA PHE A 301 -16.76 -3.62 -2.83
C PHE A 301 -16.47 -2.26 -3.44
N ASP A 302 -15.36 -1.64 -3.01
CA ASP A 302 -14.88 -0.40 -3.58
C ASP A 302 -13.80 -0.70 -4.62
N VAL A 303 -14.15 -0.54 -5.90
CA VAL A 303 -13.26 -0.82 -7.03
C VAL A 303 -12.01 0.06 -6.99
N GLY A 304 -12.14 1.31 -6.54
CA GLY A 304 -11.04 2.27 -6.52
C GLY A 304 -9.92 1.87 -5.57
N SER A 305 -10.26 1.38 -4.38
CA SER A 305 -9.31 0.87 -3.40
C SER A 305 -9.06 -0.64 -3.49
N GLY A 306 -9.91 -1.39 -4.19
CA GLY A 306 -9.89 -2.84 -4.21
C GLY A 306 -10.24 -3.47 -2.85
N LEU A 307 -10.88 -2.70 -1.96
CA LEU A 307 -11.24 -3.12 -0.61
C LEU A 307 -12.71 -3.51 -0.50
N VAL A 308 -13.02 -4.39 0.46
CA VAL A 308 -14.40 -4.58 0.92
C VAL A 308 -14.63 -3.64 2.11
N LEU A 309 -15.45 -2.61 1.88
CA LEU A 309 -15.82 -1.61 2.88
C LEU A 309 -16.91 -2.16 3.82
N PRO A 310 -16.84 -1.88 5.13
CA PRO A 310 -17.84 -2.31 6.08
C PRO A 310 -19.18 -1.61 5.86
N ILE A 311 -20.26 -2.27 6.26
CA ILE A 311 -21.60 -1.66 6.29
C ILE A 311 -21.66 -0.71 7.49
N ARG A 312 -21.68 0.61 7.25
CA ARG A 312 -21.96 1.58 8.32
C ARG A 312 -23.47 1.69 8.48
N SER A 313 -24.01 1.33 9.64
CA SER A 313 -25.40 1.65 9.95
C SER A 313 -25.55 3.17 10.05
N THR A 314 -26.27 3.80 9.12
CA THR A 314 -26.60 5.23 9.19
C THR A 314 -27.78 5.52 10.13
N SER A 315 -28.16 4.61 11.04
CA SER A 315 -29.29 4.83 11.93
C SER A 315 -28.90 5.55 13.24
N THR A 316 -28.64 6.85 13.15
CA THR A 316 -28.76 7.78 14.29
C THR A 316 -29.70 8.94 13.93
N SER A 317 -30.89 8.60 13.45
CA SER A 317 -32.03 9.51 13.53
C SER A 317 -33.19 8.77 14.17
N SER A 318 -33.13 8.64 15.49
CA SER A 318 -34.35 8.40 16.27
C SER A 318 -35.19 9.67 16.19
N PRO A 319 -36.45 9.64 15.74
CA PRO A 319 -37.29 10.83 15.74
C PRO A 319 -37.49 11.22 17.20
N ALA A 320 -37.07 12.44 17.56
CA ALA A 320 -37.36 13.02 18.85
C ALA A 320 -38.86 12.90 19.09
N ALA A 321 -39.23 12.08 20.07
CA ALA A 321 -40.59 11.95 20.54
C ALA A 321 -41.09 13.35 20.89
N GLY A 322 -42.17 13.76 20.22
CA GLY A 322 -42.88 14.99 20.54
C GLY A 322 -43.27 14.96 22.02
N VAL A 323 -42.92 16.04 22.71
CA VAL A 323 -43.42 16.35 24.05
C VAL A 323 -44.90 16.76 23.90
N PRO A 324 -45.86 16.11 24.57
CA PRO A 324 -47.18 16.67 24.77
C PRO A 324 -47.21 17.38 26.13
N GLY A 325 -47.60 18.65 26.17
CA GLY A 325 -47.85 19.30 27.47
C GLY A 325 -48.18 20.78 27.41
N ALA A 326 -49.48 21.06 27.55
CA ALA A 326 -50.17 22.17 28.22
C ALA A 326 -49.89 23.62 27.77
#